data_AF-A0A2P4R7Y7-F1
#
_entry.id   AF-A0A2P4R7Y7-F1
#
_cell.length_a   1.000
_cell.length_b   1.000
_cell.length_c   1.000
_cell.angle_alpha   90.00
_cell.angle_beta   90.00
_cell.angle_gamma   90.00
#
_symmetry.space_group_name_H-M   'P 1'
#
loop_
_entity.id
_entity.type
_entity.pdbx_description
1 polymer ?
#
loop_
_entity_poly.entity_id
_entity_poly.type
_entity_poly.pdbx_seq_one_letter_code
_entity_poly.pdbx_strand_id
1 'polypeptide(L)' 'SSYHALSSQDLTTTLLQINQRPLKILDWQTPYQVMLTNLSKNSD' A
#
# COMPACT_ATOMS: atom_id res chain seq x y z
N SER A 1 -13.83 -23.10 -13.83
CA SER A 1 -13.65 -22.16 -12.70
C SER A 1 -14.94 -21.41 -12.47
N SER A 2 -15.65 -21.70 -11.39
CA SER A 2 -16.85 -20.95 -10.98
C SER A 2 -16.41 -19.74 -10.17
N TYR A 3 -16.52 -18.54 -10.76
CA TYR A 3 -16.44 -17.31 -9.99
C TYR A 3 -17.74 -17.22 -9.17
N HIS A 4 -17.67 -17.56 -7.89
CA HIS A 4 -18.75 -17.29 -6.96
C HIS A 4 -18.94 -15.77 -6.92
N ALA A 5 -20.05 -15.28 -7.47
CA ALA A 5 -20.46 -13.90 -7.25
C ALA A 5 -20.66 -13.73 -5.74
N LEU A 6 -19.86 -12.86 -5.12
CA LEU A 6 -20.02 -12.49 -3.72
C LEU A 6 -21.45 -11.98 -3.52
N SER A 7 -22.10 -12.39 -2.44
CA SER A 7 -23.41 -11.81 -2.10
C SER A 7 -23.25 -10.31 -1.84
N SER A 8 -24.34 -9.54 -1.97
CA SER A 8 -24.30 -8.10 -1.65
C SER A 8 -23.80 -7.84 -0.21
N GLN A 9 -24.13 -8.73 0.72
CA GLN A 9 -23.66 -8.65 2.10
C GLN A 9 -22.14 -8.88 2.22
N ASP A 10 -21.60 -9.84 1.48
CA ASP A 10 -20.16 -10.13 1.46
C ASP A 10 -19.38 -8.96 0.83
N LEU A 11 -19.94 -8.34 -0.22
CA LEU A 11 -19.39 -7.16 -0.85
C LEU A 11 -19.36 -5.97 0.12
N THR A 12 -20.47 -5.67 0.79
CA THR A 12 -20.54 -4.58 1.78
C THR A 12 -19.56 -4.81 2.92
N THR A 13 -19.48 -6.03 3.43
CA THR A 13 -18.56 -6.39 4.53
C THR A 13 -17.11 -6.24 4.10
N THR A 14 -16.78 -6.71 2.89
CA THR A 14 -15.43 -6.59 2.32
C THR A 14 -15.03 -5.12 2.12
N LEU A 15 -15.93 -4.29 1.59
CA LEU A 15 -15.67 -2.85 1.38
C LEU A 15 -15.46 -2.11 2.71
N LEU A 16 -16.28 -2.40 3.73
CA LEU A 16 -16.10 -1.84 5.07
C LEU A 16 -14.73 -2.20 5.65
N GLN A 17 -14.33 -3.47 5.55
CA GLN A 17 -13.03 -3.93 6.03
C GLN A 17 -11.86 -3.26 5.29
N ILE A 18 -11.99 -3.02 3.98
CA ILE A 18 -10.97 -2.30 3.20
C ILE A 18 -10.87 -0.84 3.65
N ASN A 19 -12.01 -0.16 3.80
CA ASN A 19 -12.06 1.25 4.19
C ASN A 19 -11.60 1.50 5.63
N GLN A 20 -11.64 0.48 6.49
CA GLN A 20 -11.14 0.54 7.86
C GLN A 20 -9.64 0.23 7.99
N ARG A 21 -8.98 -0.26 6.94
CA ARG A 21 -7.54 -0.51 7.00
C ARG A 21 -6.80 0.83 7.08
N PRO A 22 -5.87 1.01 8.05
CA PRO A 22 -5.03 2.18 8.09
C PRO A 22 -4.33 2.36 6.75
N LEU A 23 -4.36 3.59 6.22
CA LEU A 23 -3.58 3.93 5.05
C LEU A 23 -2.10 3.69 5.40
N LYS A 24 -1.47 2.72 4.71
CA LYS A 24 -0.02 2.62 4.78
C LYS A 24 0.53 3.85 4.08
N ILE A 25 1.25 4.68 4.85
CA ILE A 25 2.12 5.68 4.25
C ILE A 25 3.13 4.89 3.44
N LEU A 26 3.05 5.01 2.11
CA LEU A 26 4.08 4.49 1.25
C LEU A 26 5.29 5.40 1.49
N ASP A 27 6.36 4.85 2.06
CA ASP A 27 7.63 5.57 2.23
C ASP A 27 8.34 5.66 0.87
N TRP A 28 7.65 6.29 -0.09
CA TRP A 28 8.08 6.42 -1.46
C TRP A 28 9.21 7.44 -1.52
N GLN A 29 10.43 6.95 -1.68
CA GLN A 29 11.57 7.79 -1.98
C GLN A 29 11.65 8.05 -3.47
N THR A 30 11.81 9.32 -3.84
CA THR A 30 12.14 9.66 -5.22
C THR A 30 13.54 9.15 -5.56
N PRO A 31 13.85 8.83 -6.84
CA PRO A 31 15.19 8.42 -7.24
C PRO A 31 16.30 9.37 -6.77
N TYR A 32 16.00 10.68 -6.70
CA TYR A 32 16.91 11.69 -6.15
C TYR A 32 17.12 11.55 -4.64
N GLN A 33 16.08 11.31 -3.85
CA GLN A 33 16.21 11.08 -2.41
C GLN A 33 17.02 9.82 -2.11
N VAL A 34 16.84 8.76 -2.91
CA VAL A 34 17.66 7.54 -2.82
C VAL A 34 19.13 7.86 -3.11
N MET A 35 19.40 8.62 -4.17
CA MET A 35 20.76 9.02 -4.54
C MET A 35 21.43 9.85 -3.43
N LEU A 36 20.76 10.87 -2.91
CA LEU A 36 21.28 11.71 -1.83
C LEU A 36 21.55 10.91 -0.56
N THR A 37 20.66 9.98 -0.21
CA THR A 37 20.84 9.10 0.96
C THR A 37 22.07 8.19 0.79
N ASN A 38 22.27 7.65 -0.41
CA ASN A 38 23.43 6.79 -0.69
C ASN A 38 24.75 7.57 -0.69
N LEU A 39 24.76 8.79 -1.20
CA LEU A 39 25.93 9.68 -1.16
C LEU A 39 26.28 10.09 0.27
N SER A 40 25.27 10.40 1.10
CA SER A 40 25.48 10.73 2.52
C SER A 40 26.09 9.56 3.30
N LYS A 41 25.63 8.32 3.07
CA LYS A 41 26.14 7.12 3.76
C LYS A 41 27.59 6.77 3.43
N ASN A 42 28.06 7.17 2.25
CA ASN A 42 29.43 6.91 1.79
C ASN A 42 30.41 8.03 2.16
N SER A 43 29.92 9.08 2.83
CA SER A 43 30.71 10.24 3.26
C SER A 43 31.14 10.17 4.74
N ASP A 44 30.71 9.14 5.46
CA ASP A 44 31.17 8.79 6.83
C ASP A 44 32.39 7.85 6.76
#